data_AF-A0A9P6Y802-F1
#
_entry.id   AF-A0A9P6Y802-F1
#
_cell.length_a   1.000
_cell.length_b   1.000
_cell.length_c   1.000
_cell.angle_alpha   90.00
_cell.angle_beta   90.00
_cell.angle_gamma   90.00
#
_symmetry.space_group_name_H-M   'P 1'
#
loop_
_entity.id
_entity.type
_entity.pdbx_description
1 polymer ?
#
loop_
_entity_poly.entity_id
_entity_poly.type
_entity_poly.pdbx_seq_one_letter_code
_entity_poly.pdbx_strand_id
1 'polypeptide(L)'
;MAPTLVERWLTDDYRAAEPGRTQVLIDMLRRTPDAGYSANCAALRDADYRPQVSAIAAPTLVISSTHDLAATPAQGKELAAAITGARYVELNTSHISNWEQPEAFTRAVVDFLTETGLEGRARNPRRQDVLPVVAAGPARRQRAESAPPCTHAQAHVPRRHALPEFRDVAGTARGGRRAVG
;
A
#
# COMPACT_ATOMS: atom_id res chain seq x y z
N MET A 1 10.50 -3.56 13.25
CA MET A 1 9.73 -3.78 12.01
C MET A 1 9.07 -2.48 11.52
N ALA A 2 8.17 -1.85 12.29
CA ALA A 2 7.42 -0.69 11.78
C ALA A 2 8.28 0.52 11.32
N PRO A 3 9.30 1.00 12.07
CA PRO A 3 10.14 2.10 11.59
C PRO A 3 10.86 1.78 10.27
N THR A 4 11.42 0.58 10.15
CA THR A 4 12.11 0.10 8.94
C THR A 4 11.20 -0.02 7.72
N LEU A 5 9.91 -0.34 7.92
CA LEU A 5 8.94 -0.32 6.82
C LEU A 5 8.65 1.10 6.37
N VAL A 6 8.49 2.04 7.31
CA VAL A 6 8.24 3.45 7.01
C VAL A 6 9.43 4.12 6.30
N GLU A 7 10.66 3.67 6.56
CA GLU A 7 11.84 4.10 5.79
C GLU A 7 11.75 3.76 4.30
N ARG A 8 11.03 2.71 3.93
CA ARG A 8 10.76 2.36 2.51
C ARG A 8 9.53 3.06 1.94
N TRP A 9 8.75 3.73 2.78
CA TRP A 9 7.47 4.31 2.39
C TRP A 9 7.51 5.79 2.09
N LEU A 10 8.47 6.49 2.69
CA LEU A 10 8.67 7.93 2.57
C LEU A 10 10.13 8.19 2.22
N THR A 11 10.42 9.21 1.43
CA THR A 11 11.80 9.63 1.19
C THR A 11 12.49 10.09 2.48
N ASP A 12 13.82 9.99 2.51
CA ASP A 12 14.63 10.45 3.64
C ASP A 12 14.41 11.93 3.94
N ASP A 13 14.36 12.75 2.89
CA ASP A 13 14.09 14.19 2.97
C ASP A 13 12.74 14.48 3.63
N TYR A 14 11.68 13.76 3.24
CA TYR A 14 10.37 13.94 3.85
C TYR A 14 10.35 13.50 5.31
N ARG A 15 10.98 12.36 5.65
CA ARG A 15 11.04 11.89 7.04
C ARG A 15 11.79 12.88 7.95
N ALA A 16 12.83 13.52 7.43
CA ALA A 16 13.58 14.54 8.14
C ALA A 16 12.78 15.84 8.31
N ALA A 17 12.06 16.27 7.27
CA ALA A 17 11.24 17.49 7.30
C ALA A 17 9.97 17.34 8.16
N GLU A 18 9.35 16.16 8.14
CA GLU A 18 8.04 15.89 8.74
C GLU A 18 8.08 14.72 9.74
N PRO A 19 8.87 14.81 10.83
CA PRO A 19 9.04 13.71 11.78
C PRO A 19 7.73 13.36 12.50
N GLY A 20 6.88 14.34 12.77
CA GLY A 20 5.57 14.13 13.39
C GLY A 20 4.63 13.31 12.51
N ARG A 21 4.55 13.64 11.20
CA ARG A 21 3.74 12.88 10.25
C ARG A 21 4.31 11.49 10.00
N THR A 22 5.63 11.35 10.00
CA THR A 22 6.31 10.06 9.92
C THR A 22 5.96 9.17 11.12
N GLN A 23 5.96 9.74 12.33
CA GLN A 23 5.60 9.01 13.55
C GLN A 23 4.15 8.50 13.52
N VAL A 24 3.22 9.26 12.91
CA VAL A 24 1.83 8.81 12.73
C VAL A 24 1.76 7.51 11.93
N LEU A 25 2.54 7.37 10.85
CA LEU A 25 2.60 6.12 10.07
C LEU A 25 3.21 4.98 10.86
N ILE A 26 4.27 5.24 11.63
CA ILE A 26 4.90 4.23 12.49
C ILE A 26 3.90 3.71 13.52
N ASP A 27 3.18 4.61 14.19
CA ASP A 27 2.20 4.23 15.21
C ASP A 27 0.96 3.56 14.61
N MET A 28 0.54 3.98 13.41
CA MET A 28 -0.50 3.28 12.66
C MET A 28 -0.10 1.83 12.40
N LEU A 29 1.11 1.60 11.90
CA LEU A 29 1.60 0.27 11.59
C LEU A 29 1.78 -0.60 12.84
N ARG A 30 2.23 -0.02 13.96
CA ARG A 30 2.31 -0.72 15.26
C ARG A 30 0.96 -1.17 15.80
N ARG A 31 -0.13 -0.50 15.41
CA ARG A 31 -1.50 -0.86 15.82
C ARG A 31 -2.14 -1.89 14.89
N THR A 32 -1.50 -2.23 13.77
CA THR A 32 -2.00 -3.26 12.86
C THR A 32 -1.85 -4.64 13.52
N PRO A 33 -2.92 -5.44 13.66
CA PRO A 33 -2.82 -6.78 14.22
C PRO A 33 -1.96 -7.70 13.34
N ASP A 34 -1.02 -8.43 13.95
CA ASP A 34 -0.10 -9.33 13.24
C ASP A 34 -0.81 -10.36 12.36
N ALA A 35 -1.89 -10.97 12.87
CA ALA A 35 -2.67 -11.94 12.11
C ALA A 35 -3.27 -11.34 10.83
N GLY A 36 -3.74 -10.09 10.89
CA GLY A 36 -4.26 -9.37 9.74
C GLY A 36 -3.16 -9.00 8.76
N TYR A 37 -2.01 -8.53 9.26
CA TYR A 37 -0.85 -8.21 8.44
C TYR A 37 -0.33 -9.45 7.68
N SER A 38 -0.11 -10.56 8.38
CA SER A 38 0.40 -11.80 7.78
C SER A 38 -0.58 -12.40 6.77
N ALA A 39 -1.90 -12.37 7.04
CA ALA A 39 -2.90 -12.83 6.09
C ALA A 39 -2.89 -11.99 4.79
N ASN A 40 -2.73 -10.66 4.91
CA ASN A 40 -2.63 -9.79 3.74
C ASN A 40 -1.31 -10.02 2.97
N CYS A 41 -0.20 -10.27 3.65
CA CYS A 41 1.07 -10.65 3.00
C CYS A 41 0.92 -11.95 2.19
N ALA A 42 0.20 -12.95 2.73
CA ALA A 42 -0.07 -14.20 2.01
C ALA A 42 -0.95 -13.94 0.77
N ALA A 43 -2.00 -13.13 0.90
CA ALA A 43 -2.85 -12.76 -0.23
C ALA A 43 -2.08 -12.03 -1.34
N LEU A 44 -1.21 -11.06 -0.99
CA LEU A 44 -0.38 -10.35 -1.97
C LEU A 44 0.65 -11.26 -2.65
N ARG A 45 1.25 -12.21 -1.91
CA ARG A 45 2.20 -13.19 -2.48
C ARG A 45 1.55 -14.04 -3.57
N ASP A 46 0.30 -14.43 -3.36
CA ASP A 46 -0.40 -15.38 -4.23
C ASP A 46 -1.18 -14.68 -5.37
N ALA A 47 -1.26 -13.35 -5.34
CA ALA A 47 -1.97 -12.55 -6.34
C ALA A 47 -1.11 -12.22 -7.56
N ASP A 48 -1.46 -12.79 -8.72
CA ASP A 48 -0.91 -12.41 -10.01
C ASP A 48 -2.02 -11.98 -10.98
N TYR A 49 -2.11 -10.67 -11.23
CA TYR A 49 -3.11 -10.07 -12.11
C TYR A 49 -2.59 -9.73 -13.51
N ARG A 50 -1.30 -9.95 -13.79
CA ARG A 50 -0.71 -9.67 -15.12
C ARG A 50 -1.47 -10.29 -16.30
N PRO A 51 -2.04 -11.52 -16.23
CA PRO A 51 -2.81 -12.06 -17.35
C PRO A 51 -4.20 -11.41 -17.53
N GLN A 52 -4.66 -10.61 -16.55
CA GLN A 52 -6.02 -10.06 -16.51
C GLN A 52 -6.08 -8.55 -16.77
N VAL A 53 -4.99 -7.81 -16.56
CA VAL A 53 -5.00 -6.34 -16.64
C VAL A 53 -5.40 -5.81 -18.02
N SER A 54 -5.11 -6.52 -19.10
CA SER A 54 -5.49 -6.12 -20.46
C SER A 54 -7.00 -6.14 -20.71
N ALA A 55 -7.78 -6.83 -19.86
CA ALA A 55 -9.23 -6.85 -19.93
C ALA A 55 -9.89 -5.59 -19.33
N ILE A 56 -9.13 -4.68 -18.71
CA ILE A 56 -9.65 -3.44 -18.14
C ILE A 56 -10.13 -2.53 -19.27
N ALA A 57 -11.45 -2.37 -19.39
CA ALA A 57 -12.11 -1.51 -20.37
C ALA A 57 -12.51 -0.12 -19.81
N ALA A 58 -12.32 0.09 -18.50
CA ALA A 58 -12.54 1.38 -17.87
C ALA A 58 -11.34 2.31 -18.12
N PRO A 59 -11.57 3.62 -18.30
CA PRO A 59 -10.48 4.59 -18.28
C PRO A 59 -9.66 4.42 -17.01
N THR A 60 -8.33 4.42 -17.15
CA THR A 60 -7.43 4.06 -16.06
C THR A 60 -6.31 5.09 -15.92
N LEU A 61 -6.03 5.47 -14.68
CA LEU A 61 -4.84 6.24 -14.30
C LEU A 61 -3.95 5.35 -13.44
N VAL A 62 -2.68 5.24 -13.83
CA VAL A 62 -1.63 4.61 -13.04
C VAL A 62 -0.73 5.73 -12.49
N ILE A 63 -0.62 5.81 -11.17
CA ILE A 63 0.32 6.71 -10.49
C ILE A 63 1.42 5.86 -9.88
N SER A 64 2.68 6.23 -10.11
CA SER A 64 3.84 5.59 -9.50
C SER A 64 4.76 6.64 -8.87
N SER A 65 5.70 6.18 -8.05
CA SER A 65 6.63 7.07 -7.36
C SER A 65 8.07 6.76 -7.73
N THR A 66 8.85 7.78 -8.07
CA THR A 66 10.23 7.64 -8.58
C THR A 66 11.15 6.81 -7.67
N HIS A 67 10.95 6.89 -6.35
CA HIS A 67 11.80 6.23 -5.34
C HIS A 67 11.14 4.99 -4.72
N ASP A 68 10.06 4.48 -5.33
CA ASP A 68 9.37 3.29 -4.84
C ASP A 68 10.16 2.01 -5.18
N LEU A 69 10.53 1.27 -4.12
CA LEU A 69 11.21 -0.03 -4.22
C LEU A 69 10.25 -1.22 -4.07
N ALA A 70 9.02 -1.00 -3.62
CA ALA A 70 8.01 -2.03 -3.42
C ALA A 70 7.11 -2.20 -4.65
N ALA A 71 6.68 -1.10 -5.25
CA ALA A 71 5.92 -1.05 -6.51
C ALA A 71 6.62 -0.09 -7.47
N THR A 72 7.67 -0.61 -8.14
CA THR A 72 8.62 0.20 -8.90
C THR A 72 7.96 0.98 -10.05
N PRO A 73 8.51 2.15 -10.45
CA PRO A 73 8.07 2.87 -11.65
C PRO A 73 8.04 2.00 -12.92
N ALA A 74 8.97 1.05 -13.04
CA ALA A 74 9.00 0.12 -14.17
C ALA A 74 7.74 -0.75 -14.21
N GLN A 75 7.34 -1.33 -13.07
CA GLN A 75 6.09 -2.11 -12.96
C GLN A 75 4.86 -1.24 -13.21
N GLY A 76 4.85 0.01 -12.76
CA GLY A 76 3.78 0.97 -13.06
C GLY A 76 3.66 1.27 -14.56
N LYS A 77 4.78 1.45 -15.26
CA LYS A 77 4.82 1.64 -16.71
C LYS A 77 4.36 0.39 -17.46
N GLU A 78 4.78 -0.80 -17.02
CA GLU A 78 4.32 -2.08 -17.57
C GLU A 78 2.79 -2.24 -17.41
N LEU A 79 2.26 -1.91 -16.23
CA LEU A 79 0.82 -1.95 -15.97
C LEU A 79 0.05 -0.98 -16.88
N ALA A 80 0.51 0.26 -16.99
CA ALA A 80 -0.12 1.25 -17.85
C ALA A 80 -0.07 0.84 -19.32
N ALA A 81 1.05 0.29 -19.79
CA ALA A 81 1.20 -0.18 -21.17
C ALA A 81 0.28 -1.37 -21.50
N ALA A 82 -0.05 -2.21 -20.50
CA ALA A 82 -0.93 -3.35 -20.69
C ALA A 82 -2.42 -2.97 -20.76
N ILE A 83 -2.81 -1.77 -20.31
CA ILE A 83 -4.20 -1.31 -20.26
C ILE A 83 -4.46 -0.31 -21.39
N THR A 84 -5.40 -0.64 -22.27
CA THR A 84 -5.70 0.22 -23.43
C THR A 84 -6.23 1.58 -22.97
N GLY A 85 -5.54 2.65 -23.37
CA GLY A 85 -5.93 4.02 -23.05
C GLY A 85 -5.60 4.45 -21.61
N ALA A 86 -4.80 3.67 -20.87
CA ALA A 86 -4.35 4.10 -19.55
C ALA A 86 -3.40 5.30 -19.64
N ARG A 87 -3.51 6.17 -18.65
CA ARG A 87 -2.57 7.27 -18.40
C ARG A 87 -1.57 6.88 -17.33
N TYR A 88 -0.35 7.36 -17.46
CA TYR A 88 0.71 7.17 -16.48
C TYR A 88 1.18 8.52 -15.91
N VAL A 89 1.31 8.61 -14.59
CA VAL A 89 1.89 9.76 -13.87
C VAL A 89 2.94 9.24 -12.90
N GLU A 90 4.08 9.90 -12.83
CA GLU A 90 5.16 9.57 -11.91
C GLU A 90 5.43 10.76 -10.98
N LEU A 91 5.39 10.54 -9.67
CA LEU A 91 5.61 11.58 -8.65
C LEU A 91 6.96 11.39 -7.98
N ASN A 92 7.66 12.50 -7.67
CA ASN A 92 8.96 12.48 -7.01
C ASN A 92 8.85 12.16 -5.51
N THR A 93 8.45 10.94 -5.19
CA THR A 93 8.12 10.46 -3.83
C THR A 93 8.57 9.01 -3.66
N SER A 94 8.44 8.44 -2.46
CA SER A 94 8.54 7.00 -2.24
C SER A 94 7.15 6.34 -2.29
N HIS A 95 6.96 5.18 -1.64
CA HIS A 95 5.79 4.33 -1.80
C HIS A 95 4.43 5.02 -1.52
N ILE A 96 4.36 5.88 -0.50
CA ILE A 96 3.09 6.51 -0.08
C ILE A 96 2.99 7.93 -0.63
N SER A 97 2.91 8.05 -1.96
CA SER A 97 2.94 9.33 -2.69
C SER A 97 1.84 10.31 -2.29
N ASN A 98 0.64 9.80 -1.96
CA ASN A 98 -0.48 10.60 -1.49
C ASN A 98 -0.25 11.24 -0.11
N TRP A 99 0.68 10.69 0.68
CA TRP A 99 1.07 11.25 1.96
C TRP A 99 2.21 12.26 1.81
N GLU A 100 3.17 11.95 0.95
CA GLU A 100 4.39 12.74 0.73
C GLU A 100 4.13 14.01 -0.10
N GLN A 101 3.35 13.89 -1.19
CA GLN A 101 2.95 15.02 -2.04
C GLN A 101 1.42 15.03 -2.26
N PRO A 102 0.64 15.36 -1.21
CA PRO A 102 -0.81 15.28 -1.26
C PRO A 102 -1.42 16.17 -2.34
N GLU A 103 -0.89 17.35 -2.61
CA GLU A 103 -1.41 18.29 -3.62
C GLU A 103 -1.20 17.76 -5.05
N ALA A 104 -0.02 17.22 -5.35
CA ALA A 104 0.30 16.67 -6.66
C ALA A 104 -0.52 15.40 -6.94
N PHE A 105 -0.60 14.50 -5.95
CA PHE A 105 -1.42 13.30 -6.03
C PHE A 105 -2.90 13.63 -6.21
N THR A 106 -3.44 14.54 -5.37
CA THR A 106 -4.86 14.94 -5.43
C THR A 106 -5.20 15.54 -6.79
N ARG A 107 -4.34 16.42 -7.32
CA ARG A 107 -4.54 17.02 -8.65
C ARG A 107 -4.59 15.95 -9.73
N ALA A 108 -3.61 15.04 -9.77
CA ALA A 108 -3.59 13.97 -10.77
C ALA A 108 -4.86 13.11 -10.76
N VAL A 109 -5.37 12.80 -9.57
CA VAL A 109 -6.61 12.02 -9.40
C VAL A 109 -7.85 12.84 -9.78
N VAL A 110 -7.97 14.09 -9.30
CA VAL A 110 -9.15 14.93 -9.56
C VAL A 110 -9.24 15.29 -11.04
N ASP A 111 -8.14 15.70 -11.66
CA ASP A 111 -8.10 16.03 -13.08
C ASP A 111 -8.52 14.82 -13.91
N PHE A 112 -7.98 13.63 -13.61
CA PHE A 112 -8.38 12.40 -14.28
C PHE A 112 -9.88 12.10 -14.10
N LEU A 113 -10.41 12.20 -12.89
CA LEU A 113 -11.82 11.86 -12.61
C LEU A 113 -12.83 12.90 -13.15
N THR A 114 -12.39 14.14 -13.38
CA THR A 114 -13.25 15.24 -13.83
C THR A 114 -13.08 15.59 -15.31
N GLU A 115 -12.17 14.93 -16.02
CA GLU A 115 -12.00 15.10 -17.46
C GLU A 115 -13.28 14.79 -18.24
N THR A 116 -13.70 15.77 -19.04
CA THR A 116 -14.90 15.74 -19.87
C THR A 116 -14.77 14.66 -20.94
N GLY A 117 -15.24 13.45 -20.60
CA GLY A 117 -15.06 12.23 -21.38
C GLY A 117 -15.30 10.96 -20.57
N LEU A 118 -15.09 11.03 -19.24
CA LEU A 118 -15.54 9.99 -18.30
C LEU A 118 -17.04 10.08 -17.98
N GLU A 119 -17.62 11.26 -18.18
CA GLU A 119 -19.01 11.58 -17.81
C GLU A 119 -20.08 10.87 -18.66
N GLY A 120 -19.68 10.21 -19.76
CA GLY A 120 -20.59 9.57 -20.72
C GLY A 120 -21.11 8.19 -20.35
N ARG A 121 -20.61 7.55 -19.27
CA ARG A 121 -20.94 6.15 -18.96
C ARG A 121 -21.60 5.89 -17.60
N ALA A 122 -21.68 6.87 -16.71
CA ALA A 122 -22.23 6.66 -15.37
C ALA A 122 -22.83 7.92 -14.72
N ARG A 123 -23.58 8.76 -15.46
CA ARG A 123 -24.38 9.81 -14.81
C ARG A 123 -25.60 9.17 -14.15
N ASN A 124 -25.44 8.72 -12.89
CA ASN A 124 -26.57 8.35 -12.04
C ASN A 124 -27.40 9.62 -11.77
N PRO A 125 -28.68 9.69 -12.19
CA PRO A 125 -29.48 10.92 -12.12
C PRO A 125 -29.85 11.39 -10.70
N ARG A 126 -29.33 10.78 -9.63
CA ARG A 126 -29.72 11.08 -8.24
C ARG A 126 -28.69 11.84 -7.39
N ARG A 127 -27.60 12.38 -7.94
CA ARG A 127 -26.57 13.10 -7.15
C ARG A 127 -26.39 14.56 -7.57
N GLN A 128 -27.44 15.38 -7.43
CA GLN A 128 -27.31 16.84 -7.55
C GLN A 128 -27.16 17.57 -6.20
N ASP A 129 -27.06 16.85 -5.09
CA ASP A 129 -26.88 17.47 -3.76
C ASP A 129 -25.53 17.07 -3.16
N VAL A 130 -24.44 17.65 -3.68
CA VAL A 130 -23.17 17.70 -2.95
C VAL A 130 -22.94 19.17 -2.59
N LEU A 131 -23.19 19.50 -1.32
CA LEU A 131 -22.87 20.80 -0.73
C LEU A 131 -21.37 21.09 -0.88
N PRO A 132 -20.95 22.35 -1.09
CA PRO A 132 -19.54 22.68 -1.24
C PRO A 132 -18.78 22.29 0.03
N VAL A 133 -17.59 21.72 -0.15
CA VAL A 133 -16.59 21.58 0.92
C VAL A 133 -16.27 22.98 1.42
N VAL A 134 -16.89 23.36 2.54
CA VAL A 134 -16.50 24.55 3.31
C VAL A 134 -15.20 24.20 4.01
N ALA A 135 -14.14 24.96 3.74
CA ALA A 135 -12.88 24.87 4.43
C ALA A 135 -13.11 25.05 5.94
N ALA A 136 -12.89 24.00 6.72
CA ALA A 136 -13.01 24.05 8.17
C ALA A 136 -11.80 24.80 8.76
N GLY A 137 -12.05 25.98 9.32
CA GLY A 137 -11.13 26.66 10.24
C GLY A 137 -10.90 25.83 11.52
N PRO A 138 -9.96 26.24 12.39
CA PRO A 138 -9.43 25.38 13.45
C PRO A 138 -10.50 25.01 14.48
N ALA A 139 -10.74 23.70 14.64
CA ALA A 139 -11.71 23.15 15.56
C ALA A 139 -11.25 23.31 17.02
N ARG A 140 -12.09 23.94 17.85
CA ARG A 140 -12.01 23.91 19.32
C ARG A 140 -12.12 22.46 19.80
N ARG A 141 -11.19 22.05 20.67
CA ARG A 141 -11.20 20.74 21.35
C ARG A 141 -12.43 20.66 22.27
N GLN A 142 -13.33 19.71 22.02
CA GLN A 142 -14.25 19.18 23.03
C GLN A 142 -13.85 17.75 23.35
N ARG A 143 -13.85 17.41 24.65
CA ARG A 143 -13.55 16.07 25.18
C ARG A 143 -14.62 15.09 24.69
N ALA A 144 -14.19 13.98 24.11
CA ALA A 144 -15.06 12.83 23.85
C ALA A 144 -15.13 11.94 25.11
N GLU A 145 -16.35 11.71 25.60
CA GLU A 145 -16.67 10.61 26.52
C GLU A 145 -16.52 9.26 25.81
N SER A 146 -16.05 8.26 26.55
CA SER A 146 -15.67 6.93 26.09
C SER A 146 -16.87 6.05 25.74
N ALA A 147 -16.87 5.47 24.54
CA ALA A 147 -17.77 4.37 24.15
C ALA A 147 -17.29 3.02 24.74
N PRO A 148 -18.19 2.08 25.08
CA PRO A 148 -17.83 0.78 25.66
C PRO A 148 -17.28 -0.21 24.61
N PRO A 149 -16.47 -1.21 25.01
CA PRO A 149 -15.78 -2.11 24.09
C PRO A 149 -16.71 -3.16 23.47
N CYS A 150 -16.53 -3.40 22.17
CA CYS A 150 -17.15 -4.50 21.44
C CYS A 150 -16.59 -5.85 21.90
N THR A 151 -17.45 -6.72 22.43
CA THR A 151 -17.14 -8.12 22.76
C THR A 151 -16.92 -8.95 21.48
N HIS A 152 -15.70 -9.46 21.29
CA HIS A 152 -15.42 -10.48 20.28
C HIS A 152 -15.85 -11.87 20.79
N ALA A 153 -16.86 -12.45 20.14
CA ALA A 153 -17.17 -13.87 20.28
C ALA A 153 -16.03 -14.70 19.69
N GLN A 154 -15.39 -15.53 20.52
CA GLN A 154 -14.33 -16.44 20.10
C GLN A 154 -14.95 -17.59 19.28
N ALA A 155 -14.64 -17.64 17.98
CA ALA A 155 -14.89 -18.83 17.18
C ALA A 155 -13.73 -19.83 17.40
N HIS A 156 -14.09 -21.03 17.83
CA HIS A 156 -13.19 -22.15 18.12
C HIS A 156 -12.56 -22.69 16.82
N VAL A 157 -11.24 -22.60 16.68
CA VAL A 157 -10.48 -23.18 15.55
C VAL A 157 -9.97 -24.57 15.97
N PRO A 158 -10.32 -25.67 15.26
CA PRO A 158 -9.82 -26.99 15.60
C PRO A 158 -8.35 -27.14 15.18
N ARG A 159 -7.50 -27.61 16.11
CA ARG A 159 -6.10 -27.97 15.88
C ARG A 159 -5.99 -29.29 15.11
N ARG A 160 -5.35 -29.30 13.92
CA ARG A 160 -4.45 -30.35 13.34
C ARG A 160 -3.73 -29.69 12.13
N HIS A 161 -2.48 -29.91 11.73
CA HIS A 161 -1.45 -30.95 11.92
C HIS A 161 -0.06 -30.29 11.99
N ALA A 162 0.89 -30.95 12.66
CA ALA A 162 2.29 -30.51 12.77
C ALA A 162 3.00 -30.51 11.40
N LEU A 163 3.73 -29.43 11.11
CA LEU A 163 4.70 -29.36 10.00
C LEU A 163 6.05 -29.91 10.48
N PRO A 164 6.81 -30.64 9.64
CA PRO A 164 8.09 -31.20 10.04
C PRO A 164 9.18 -30.12 10.13
N GLU A 165 10.07 -30.32 11.10
CA GLU A 165 11.18 -29.43 11.47
C GLU A 165 12.19 -29.24 10.31
N PHE A 166 12.59 -27.99 10.08
CA PHE A 166 13.66 -27.60 9.17
C PHE A 166 15.01 -28.00 9.79
N ARG A 167 15.71 -28.95 9.16
CA ARG A 167 17.10 -29.29 9.51
C ARG A 167 18.07 -28.27 8.92
N ASP A 168 18.83 -27.67 9.83
CA ASP A 168 19.94 -26.76 9.60
C ASP A 168 21.11 -27.49 8.90
N VAL A 169 21.58 -26.98 7.76
CA VAL A 169 22.75 -27.51 7.04
C VAL A 169 23.92 -26.56 7.24
N ALA A 170 24.60 -26.69 8.37
CA ALA A 170 25.93 -26.16 8.58
C ALA A 170 26.97 -27.15 8.01
N GLY A 171 27.45 -26.89 6.80
CA GLY A 171 28.52 -27.66 6.16
C GLY A 171 29.89 -27.29 6.71
N THR A 172 30.41 -28.09 7.64
CA THR A 172 31.81 -28.09 8.08
C THR A 172 32.74 -28.67 7.01
N ALA A 173 33.68 -27.86 6.52
CA ALA A 173 34.81 -28.33 5.72
C ALA A 173 36.04 -28.65 6.62
N ARG A 174 36.34 -29.94 6.77
CA ARG A 174 37.66 -30.53 7.11
C ARG A 174 37.68 -31.86 6.35
N GLY A 175 38.58 -32.10 5.40
CA GLY A 175 40.03 -32.14 5.57
C GLY A 175 40.45 -33.61 5.41
N GLY A 176 40.90 -34.00 4.21
CA GLY A 176 41.37 -35.36 3.91
C GLY A 176 42.71 -35.33 3.20
N ARG A 177 43.78 -35.68 3.93
CA ARG A 177 45.07 -36.08 3.36
C ARG A 177 45.13 -37.61 3.28
N ARG A 178 45.98 -38.08 2.36
CA ARG A 178 46.66 -39.40 2.20
C ARG A 178 46.21 -40.14 0.94
N ALA A 179 47.06 -40.87 0.22
CA ALA A 179 48.51 -40.95 0.09
C ALA A 179 48.83 -41.96 -1.05
N VAL A 180 50.04 -41.86 -1.61
CA VAL A 180 50.86 -42.89 -2.28
C VAL A 180 50.45 -43.39 -3.68
N GLY A 181 51.43 -43.27 -4.59
CA GLY A 181 51.50 -43.83 -5.93
C GLY A 181 52.67 -43.19 -6.65
#